data_AF-W9VRA1-F1
#
_entry.id   AF-W9VRA1-F1
#
_cell.length_a   1.000
_cell.length_b   1.000
_cell.length_c   1.000
_cell.angle_alpha   90.00
_cell.angle_beta   90.00
_cell.angle_gamma   90.00
#
_symmetry.space_group_name_H-M   'P 1'
#
loop_
_entity.id
_entity.type
_entity.pdbx_description
1 polymer ?
#
loop_
_entity_poly.entity_id
_entity_poly.type
_entity_poly.pdbx_seq_one_letter_code
_entity_poly.pdbx_strand_id
1 'polypeptide(L)'
;MSDPRNLSNWMRFLPDNWSTTKFTFPGTHNSHATDANYDDTNFPGVKDWTICQAMSIPEQLHCGVRFIDLRVGNDTSYRMRHGKAQLKNTLKDVLAWINDFLKQEKTETVLVSVKWDHDGVGEPHSMDGEIYHLWDGYGWYRKNDWPALGEVRGKAILLRRFWDQGVAKAPLNGVDLYPIYGQSWKGSPGAWSQNGDGKATDLKPSDVWDTVWKQINRASESNINDNWQHFTWLSHTGTIVGLSPATPWFYAQDLNSHLLEYLNDDGHHEDPANHRYGCIVTDFFHWAMGAEMVSRNWASQVHNPNTWHVMAKNDPFLTMDSPRGDKVQFSLTKRAVLKVSVNGQEIWRSGYDWSEESDNHMLAFEADGNLCLWRNDPHGPADKGGRSLHWNTETRKGWDTRLRFLAGPPYILVDFTISHGDVLWWPNK
;
A
#
# COMPACT_ATOMS: atom_id res chain seq x y z
N MET A 1 5.62 9.44 -21.58
CA MET A 1 5.94 9.87 -20.15
C MET A 1 5.34 8.87 -19.15
N SER A 2 6.20 7.92 -18.45
CA SER A 2 5.77 6.88 -17.47
C SER A 2 4.99 7.52 -16.31
N ASP A 3 3.59 7.37 -16.28
CA ASP A 3 2.68 7.70 -15.18
C ASP A 3 3.37 7.57 -13.80
N PRO A 4 3.71 8.66 -13.11
CA PRO A 4 4.34 8.70 -11.78
C PRO A 4 3.55 7.89 -10.74
N ARG A 5 2.39 7.39 -11.08
CA ARG A 5 1.59 6.50 -10.20
C ARG A 5 1.90 5.03 -10.51
N ASN A 6 2.82 4.85 -11.38
CA ASN A 6 3.08 3.44 -11.74
C ASN A 6 4.17 2.86 -10.83
N LEU A 7 3.69 2.00 -9.91
CA LEU A 7 4.60 1.35 -8.93
C LEU A 7 4.82 -0.12 -9.31
N SER A 8 4.81 -0.39 -10.55
CA SER A 8 4.68 -1.79 -11.04
C SER A 8 6.02 -2.52 -10.82
N ASN A 9 7.13 -1.75 -10.56
CA ASN A 9 8.40 -2.53 -10.49
C ASN A 9 9.24 -2.05 -9.32
N TRP A 10 8.56 -1.84 -8.20
CA TRP A 10 9.31 -1.20 -7.08
C TRP A 10 10.27 -2.20 -6.43
N MET A 11 10.11 -3.52 -6.61
CA MET A 11 10.99 -4.48 -5.90
C MET A 11 12.33 -4.65 -6.62
N ARG A 12 12.50 -4.20 -7.87
CA ARG A 12 13.79 -4.33 -8.60
C ARG A 12 14.92 -3.66 -7.82
N PHE A 13 14.56 -2.86 -6.94
CA PHE A 13 15.62 -2.10 -6.24
C PHE A 13 15.95 -2.75 -4.90
N LEU A 14 15.31 -3.75 -4.60
CA LEU A 14 15.62 -4.43 -3.32
C LEU A 14 16.62 -5.57 -3.54
N PRO A 15 17.41 -5.86 -2.47
CA PRO A 15 18.46 -6.88 -2.61
C PRO A 15 17.87 -8.30 -2.75
N ASP A 16 18.50 -9.04 -3.61
CA ASP A 16 18.01 -10.41 -3.91
C ASP A 16 18.14 -11.32 -2.68
N ASN A 17 19.11 -10.98 -1.80
CA ASN A 17 19.37 -11.95 -0.69
C ASN A 17 18.48 -11.66 0.52
N TRP A 18 17.67 -10.59 0.38
CA TRP A 18 16.75 -10.35 1.52
C TRP A 18 15.55 -11.30 1.45
N SER A 19 15.25 -11.80 2.68
CA SER A 19 14.00 -12.59 2.76
C SER A 19 12.77 -11.71 2.50
N THR A 20 11.69 -12.39 1.95
CA THR A 20 10.48 -11.60 1.65
C THR A 20 9.79 -11.17 2.95
N THR A 21 10.12 -11.69 4.08
CA THR A 21 9.47 -11.29 5.34
C THR A 21 10.01 -9.96 5.81
N LYS A 22 11.00 -9.42 5.10
CA LYS A 22 11.58 -8.14 5.54
C LYS A 22 10.83 -6.98 4.86
N PHE A 23 9.96 -7.36 3.95
CA PHE A 23 9.38 -6.27 3.14
C PHE A 23 8.02 -5.87 3.72
N THR A 24 7.72 -4.59 3.51
CA THR A 24 6.35 -4.12 3.71
C THR A 24 5.53 -4.22 2.41
N PHE A 25 4.49 -5.15 2.47
CA PHE A 25 3.70 -5.44 1.26
C PHE A 25 2.36 -4.68 1.34
N PRO A 26 2.16 -3.81 0.29
CA PRO A 26 0.77 -3.35 0.14
C PRO A 26 -0.17 -4.50 -0.29
N GLY A 27 -1.26 -4.65 0.45
CA GLY A 27 -2.16 -5.79 0.15
C GLY A 27 -3.60 -5.32 0.06
N THR A 28 -4.40 -6.18 -0.68
CA THR A 28 -5.83 -5.82 -0.77
C THR A 28 -6.68 -7.01 -0.30
N HIS A 29 -7.73 -6.66 0.48
CA HIS A 29 -8.69 -7.63 1.00
C HIS A 29 -9.76 -7.95 -0.06
N ASN A 30 -10.00 -9.37 -0.17
CA ASN A 30 -10.95 -9.76 -1.23
C ASN A 30 -10.73 -8.95 -2.51
N SER A 31 -9.59 -9.14 -3.03
CA SER A 31 -8.98 -8.27 -4.05
C SER A 31 -9.85 -8.22 -5.32
N HIS A 32 -10.62 -9.28 -5.65
CA HIS A 32 -11.36 -9.32 -6.94
C HIS A 32 -12.80 -8.86 -6.73
N ALA A 33 -13.16 -8.47 -5.45
CA ALA A 33 -14.56 -8.10 -5.16
C ALA A 33 -14.77 -6.61 -5.47
N THR A 34 -15.06 -6.32 -6.79
CA THR A 34 -15.34 -4.95 -7.27
C THR A 34 -16.79 -4.87 -7.77
N ASP A 35 -17.11 -3.63 -7.89
CA ASP A 35 -18.47 -3.44 -8.45
C ASP A 35 -18.60 -4.11 -9.82
N ALA A 36 -17.57 -4.01 -10.63
CA ALA A 36 -17.61 -4.58 -11.99
C ALA A 36 -17.62 -6.12 -11.97
N ASN A 37 -17.24 -6.60 -10.90
CA ASN A 37 -17.11 -8.08 -10.89
C ASN A 37 -18.28 -8.71 -10.14
N TYR A 38 -19.10 -7.87 -9.60
CA TYR A 38 -20.25 -8.47 -8.90
C TYR A 38 -21.17 -9.13 -9.93
N ASP A 39 -21.53 -10.43 -9.70
CA ASP A 39 -22.30 -11.15 -10.75
C ASP A 39 -23.37 -12.03 -10.08
N ASP A 40 -23.83 -11.55 -8.91
CA ASP A 40 -24.81 -12.42 -8.21
C ASP A 40 -26.21 -11.81 -8.35
N THR A 41 -27.12 -12.69 -8.94
CA THR A 41 -28.50 -12.17 -9.15
C THR A 41 -29.41 -12.65 -8.02
N ASN A 42 -28.84 -13.52 -7.18
CA ASN A 42 -29.68 -14.10 -6.10
C ASN A 42 -29.59 -13.27 -4.83
N PHE A 43 -28.59 -12.36 -4.76
CA PHE A 43 -28.47 -11.55 -3.54
C PHE A 43 -28.21 -10.09 -3.93
N PRO A 44 -29.17 -9.36 -4.60
CA PRO A 44 -28.90 -8.00 -5.08
C PRO A 44 -28.82 -6.98 -3.93
N GLY A 45 -29.35 -7.34 -2.70
CA GLY A 45 -29.40 -6.36 -1.59
C GLY A 45 -28.10 -6.34 -0.80
N VAL A 46 -27.08 -7.18 -1.28
CA VAL A 46 -25.90 -7.25 -0.39
C VAL A 46 -24.67 -6.74 -1.17
N LYS A 47 -24.99 -6.22 -2.37
CA LYS A 47 -23.87 -5.83 -3.26
C LYS A 47 -22.93 -4.87 -2.53
N ASP A 48 -23.46 -3.94 -1.84
CA ASP A 48 -22.58 -2.92 -1.23
C ASP A 48 -21.70 -3.54 -0.13
N TRP A 49 -22.06 -4.71 0.37
CA TRP A 49 -21.26 -5.36 1.43
C TRP A 49 -20.24 -6.33 0.81
N THR A 50 -20.44 -6.45 -0.51
CA THR A 50 -19.54 -7.43 -1.16
C THR A 50 -18.37 -6.71 -1.85
N ILE A 51 -18.58 -5.41 -2.06
CA ILE A 51 -17.53 -4.71 -2.82
C ILE A 51 -16.44 -4.25 -1.85
N CYS A 52 -15.17 -4.57 -2.24
CA CYS A 52 -14.06 -4.28 -1.30
C CYS A 52 -12.98 -3.47 -2.02
N GLN A 53 -13.09 -3.47 -3.35
CA GLN A 53 -12.06 -2.74 -4.11
C GLN A 53 -12.72 -2.00 -5.28
N ALA A 54 -11.98 -0.87 -5.63
CA ALA A 54 -12.48 -0.13 -6.81
C ALA A 54 -11.62 -0.45 -8.04
N MET A 55 -10.45 -1.00 -7.77
CA MET A 55 -9.54 -1.30 -8.89
C MET A 55 -9.57 -2.80 -9.22
N SER A 56 -9.39 -3.03 -10.61
CA SER A 56 -9.17 -4.44 -11.01
C SER A 56 -7.82 -4.97 -10.51
N ILE A 57 -7.65 -6.26 -10.59
CA ILE A 57 -6.39 -6.88 -10.12
C ILE A 57 -5.20 -6.27 -10.88
N PRO A 58 -5.23 -6.15 -12.21
CA PRO A 58 -4.07 -5.53 -12.88
C PRO A 58 -3.82 -4.10 -12.41
N GLU A 59 -4.90 -3.34 -12.23
CA GLU A 59 -4.69 -1.96 -11.73
C GLU A 59 -4.05 -1.96 -10.33
N GLN A 60 -4.57 -2.83 -9.48
CA GLN A 60 -3.96 -2.93 -8.14
C GLN A 60 -2.46 -3.23 -8.21
N LEU A 61 -2.07 -4.17 -9.11
CA LEU A 61 -0.64 -4.52 -9.23
C LEU A 61 0.18 -3.34 -9.75
N HIS A 62 -0.44 -2.53 -10.62
CA HIS A 62 0.29 -1.37 -11.14
C HIS A 62 0.39 -0.26 -10.08
N CYS A 63 -0.44 -0.42 -9.03
CA CYS A 63 -0.38 0.62 -7.98
C CYS A 63 0.50 0.15 -6.82
N GLY A 64 1.18 -1.00 -7.00
CA GLY A 64 2.19 -1.34 -5.97
C GLY A 64 1.72 -2.52 -5.11
N VAL A 65 0.50 -2.96 -5.33
CA VAL A 65 0.00 -4.09 -4.51
C VAL A 65 0.78 -5.37 -4.84
N ARG A 66 1.21 -6.15 -3.76
CA ARG A 66 1.93 -7.42 -4.00
C ARG A 66 1.43 -8.49 -3.03
N PHE A 67 0.34 -8.18 -2.32
CA PHE A 67 -0.42 -9.21 -1.62
C PHE A 67 -1.88 -9.18 -2.10
N ILE A 68 -2.30 -10.35 -2.66
CA ILE A 68 -3.63 -10.45 -3.30
C ILE A 68 -4.42 -11.55 -2.58
N ASP A 69 -5.54 -11.12 -2.05
CA ASP A 69 -6.42 -12.06 -1.32
C ASP A 69 -7.55 -12.56 -2.23
N LEU A 70 -7.42 -13.85 -2.65
CA LEU A 70 -8.44 -14.43 -3.57
C LEU A 70 -9.30 -15.43 -2.81
N ARG A 71 -10.60 -15.20 -2.95
CA ARG A 71 -11.53 -16.14 -2.27
C ARG A 71 -12.39 -16.85 -3.32
N VAL A 72 -12.50 -18.20 -3.02
CA VAL A 72 -13.12 -18.99 -4.12
C VAL A 72 -14.19 -19.90 -3.50
N GLY A 73 -15.17 -20.30 -4.30
CA GLY A 73 -16.20 -21.27 -3.87
C GLY A 73 -15.78 -22.70 -4.16
N ASN A 74 -16.69 -23.56 -3.87
CA ASN A 74 -16.37 -25.01 -3.92
C ASN A 74 -16.76 -25.58 -5.28
N ASP A 75 -17.25 -24.69 -6.24
CA ASP A 75 -17.61 -25.31 -7.54
C ASP A 75 -16.35 -25.69 -8.33
N THR A 76 -16.49 -26.61 -9.34
CA THR A 76 -15.35 -27.22 -10.08
C THR A 76 -14.52 -26.12 -10.76
N SER A 77 -15.08 -24.97 -10.97
CA SER A 77 -14.32 -23.92 -11.70
C SER A 77 -13.67 -22.94 -10.72
N TYR A 78 -13.86 -23.17 -9.36
CA TYR A 78 -13.34 -22.26 -8.31
C TYR A 78 -13.63 -20.79 -8.66
N ARG A 79 -14.85 -20.67 -8.80
CA ARG A 79 -15.30 -19.29 -9.12
C ARG A 79 -14.99 -18.36 -7.94
N MET A 80 -14.67 -17.03 -8.42
CA MET A 80 -14.36 -16.05 -7.36
C MET A 80 -15.64 -15.72 -6.57
N ARG A 81 -15.25 -15.36 -5.16
CA ARG A 81 -16.45 -15.14 -4.31
C ARG A 81 -16.12 -14.12 -3.23
N HIS A 82 -17.22 -13.67 -2.65
CA HIS A 82 -17.25 -12.94 -1.36
C HIS A 82 -18.40 -13.46 -0.50
N GLY A 83 -17.99 -14.30 0.48
CA GLY A 83 -19.07 -15.04 1.17
C GLY A 83 -19.99 -15.77 0.19
N LYS A 84 -21.26 -15.58 0.30
CA LYS A 84 -22.24 -16.31 -0.55
C LYS A 84 -22.40 -15.62 -1.90
N ALA A 85 -21.88 -14.45 -1.95
CA ALA A 85 -22.05 -13.72 -3.23
C ALA A 85 -21.05 -14.23 -4.29
N GLN A 86 -21.62 -14.34 -5.53
CA GLN A 86 -20.79 -14.80 -6.66
C GLN A 86 -20.23 -13.59 -7.41
N LEU A 87 -18.86 -13.81 -7.77
CA LEU A 87 -18.22 -12.76 -8.59
C LEU A 87 -17.87 -13.31 -9.97
N LYS A 88 -17.69 -12.40 -10.91
CA LYS A 88 -17.26 -12.87 -12.25
C LYS A 88 -15.90 -13.55 -12.17
N ASN A 89 -15.54 -14.47 -13.14
CA ASN A 89 -14.23 -15.07 -13.41
C ASN A 89 -13.90 -16.16 -12.39
N THR A 90 -12.94 -16.91 -12.77
CA THR A 90 -12.49 -18.04 -11.92
C THR A 90 -11.08 -17.77 -11.40
N LEU A 91 -10.67 -18.63 -10.48
CA LEU A 91 -9.29 -18.54 -9.98
C LEU A 91 -8.27 -18.61 -11.14
N LYS A 92 -8.53 -19.48 -12.06
CA LYS A 92 -7.62 -19.58 -13.22
C LYS A 92 -7.51 -18.24 -13.96
N ASP A 93 -8.64 -17.59 -14.19
CA ASP A 93 -8.60 -16.31 -14.92
C ASP A 93 -7.75 -15.28 -14.17
N VAL A 94 -8.01 -15.16 -12.88
CA VAL A 94 -7.30 -14.10 -12.12
C VAL A 94 -5.82 -14.46 -12.01
N LEU A 95 -5.44 -15.75 -11.81
CA LEU A 95 -4.01 -16.13 -11.77
C LEU A 95 -3.31 -15.83 -13.10
N ALA A 96 -4.06 -15.98 -14.16
CA ALA A 96 -3.45 -15.63 -15.48
C ALA A 96 -3.10 -14.14 -15.53
N TRP A 97 -3.97 -13.27 -14.98
CA TRP A 97 -3.62 -11.82 -14.95
C TRP A 97 -2.36 -11.58 -14.12
N ILE A 98 -2.29 -12.24 -13.00
CA ILE A 98 -1.09 -12.06 -12.15
C ILE A 98 0.15 -12.57 -12.90
N ASN A 99 -0.01 -13.72 -13.56
CA ASN A 99 1.15 -14.25 -14.32
C ASN A 99 1.58 -13.28 -15.41
N ASP A 100 0.57 -12.70 -16.12
CA ASP A 100 0.94 -11.72 -17.16
C ASP A 100 1.73 -10.56 -16.56
N PHE A 101 1.29 -10.09 -15.45
CA PHE A 101 2.03 -9.00 -14.78
C PHE A 101 3.46 -9.43 -14.44
N LEU A 102 3.62 -10.61 -13.87
CA LEU A 102 4.96 -11.04 -13.42
C LEU A 102 5.86 -11.33 -14.61
N LYS A 103 5.26 -11.65 -15.83
CA LYS A 103 6.09 -11.82 -17.05
C LYS A 103 6.59 -10.45 -17.54
N GLN A 104 5.69 -9.48 -17.26
CA GLN A 104 6.09 -8.13 -17.72
C GLN A 104 7.01 -7.45 -16.70
N GLU A 105 6.79 -7.71 -15.44
CA GLU A 105 7.64 -7.12 -14.39
C GLU A 105 8.41 -8.21 -13.64
N LYS A 106 9.61 -8.65 -14.23
CA LYS A 106 10.30 -9.91 -13.81
C LYS A 106 11.04 -9.68 -12.49
N THR A 107 11.10 -8.40 -12.09
CA THR A 107 11.82 -8.14 -10.83
C THR A 107 10.86 -8.25 -9.64
N GLU A 108 9.55 -8.51 -9.97
CA GLU A 108 8.56 -8.45 -8.88
C GLU A 108 8.17 -9.87 -8.46
N THR A 109 7.63 -9.98 -7.28
CA THR A 109 6.92 -11.19 -6.81
C THR A 109 5.58 -10.77 -6.18
N VAL A 110 4.64 -11.80 -6.20
CA VAL A 110 3.31 -11.49 -5.63
C VAL A 110 2.93 -12.61 -4.64
N LEU A 111 2.56 -12.10 -3.40
CA LEU A 111 1.95 -13.08 -2.46
C LEU A 111 0.46 -13.28 -2.79
N VAL A 112 0.13 -14.56 -3.04
CA VAL A 112 -1.28 -14.81 -3.45
C VAL A 112 -1.92 -15.74 -2.41
N SER A 113 -2.85 -15.05 -1.68
CA SER A 113 -3.64 -15.85 -0.72
C SER A 113 -4.89 -16.43 -1.37
N VAL A 114 -5.01 -17.77 -1.17
CA VAL A 114 -6.24 -18.41 -1.68
C VAL A 114 -7.01 -19.00 -0.50
N LYS A 115 -8.26 -18.59 -0.53
CA LYS A 115 -9.10 -19.05 0.60
C LYS A 115 -10.43 -19.57 0.07
N TRP A 116 -10.75 -20.69 0.70
CA TRP A 116 -12.16 -21.06 0.44
C TRP A 116 -13.09 -20.12 1.21
N ASP A 117 -14.11 -19.60 0.45
CA ASP A 117 -15.08 -18.72 1.14
C ASP A 117 -16.48 -19.33 1.09
N HIS A 118 -17.17 -19.30 2.32
CA HIS A 118 -18.46 -19.98 2.50
C HIS A 118 -19.40 -19.69 1.32
N ASP A 119 -19.82 -20.72 0.59
CA ASP A 119 -20.79 -20.57 -0.53
C ASP A 119 -22.10 -21.28 -0.19
N GLY A 120 -22.28 -21.41 1.25
CA GLY A 120 -23.58 -22.02 1.60
C GLY A 120 -23.48 -23.53 1.78
N VAL A 121 -22.25 -24.07 1.50
CA VAL A 121 -21.99 -25.51 1.74
C VAL A 121 -20.67 -25.63 2.52
N GLY A 122 -20.52 -26.78 3.31
CA GLY A 122 -19.28 -27.01 4.09
C GLY A 122 -18.02 -26.98 3.22
N GLU A 123 -16.92 -26.41 3.83
CA GLU A 123 -15.62 -26.42 3.11
C GLU A 123 -15.35 -27.80 2.52
N PRO A 124 -15.06 -27.73 1.15
CA PRO A 124 -14.74 -29.03 0.54
C PRO A 124 -13.47 -29.65 1.13
N HIS A 125 -13.49 -31.00 1.16
CA HIS A 125 -12.43 -31.80 1.79
C HIS A 125 -11.15 -31.77 0.95
N SER A 126 -11.16 -31.14 -0.41
CA SER A 126 -9.85 -31.09 -1.09
C SER A 126 -9.91 -30.06 -2.23
N MET A 127 -9.34 -28.89 -2.00
CA MET A 127 -9.19 -27.82 -3.02
C MET A 127 -7.76 -27.77 -3.54
N ASP A 128 -6.90 -28.66 -3.01
CA ASP A 128 -5.45 -28.54 -3.26
C ASP A 128 -5.07 -29.04 -4.66
N GLY A 129 -5.70 -30.12 -5.25
CA GLY A 129 -5.26 -30.70 -6.54
C GLY A 129 -5.29 -29.66 -7.67
N GLU A 130 -6.47 -29.09 -7.81
CA GLU A 130 -6.60 -28.14 -8.94
C GLU A 130 -5.77 -26.87 -8.69
N ILE A 131 -5.81 -26.35 -7.55
CA ILE A 131 -5.02 -25.13 -7.26
C ILE A 131 -3.53 -25.40 -7.48
N TYR A 132 -3.03 -26.61 -7.07
CA TYR A 132 -1.60 -26.91 -7.29
C TYR A 132 -1.31 -27.10 -8.78
N HIS A 133 -2.26 -27.74 -9.44
CA HIS A 133 -2.03 -27.91 -10.89
C HIS A 133 -1.92 -26.53 -11.57
N LEU A 134 -2.87 -25.62 -11.25
CA LEU A 134 -2.77 -24.28 -11.87
C LEU A 134 -1.45 -23.60 -11.49
N TRP A 135 -1.17 -23.72 -10.20
CA TRP A 135 0.07 -23.07 -9.73
C TRP A 135 1.30 -23.63 -10.44
N ASP A 136 1.42 -24.93 -10.73
CA ASP A 136 2.58 -25.57 -11.40
C ASP A 136 2.64 -25.13 -12.87
N GLY A 137 1.50 -24.99 -13.39
CA GLY A 137 1.48 -24.55 -14.80
C GLY A 137 2.25 -23.24 -15.00
N TYR A 138 2.36 -22.44 -13.94
CA TYR A 138 3.10 -21.16 -14.11
C TYR A 138 4.53 -21.28 -13.61
N GLY A 139 4.90 -22.37 -12.94
CA GLY A 139 6.28 -22.55 -12.43
C GLY A 139 6.55 -21.67 -11.21
N TRP A 140 5.50 -21.33 -10.42
CA TRP A 140 5.66 -20.42 -9.27
C TRP A 140 6.13 -21.20 -8.04
N TYR A 141 6.51 -20.44 -7.01
CA TYR A 141 7.17 -20.97 -5.79
C TYR A 141 6.17 -21.75 -4.93
N ARG A 142 6.60 -23.07 -4.29
CA ARG A 142 5.60 -23.93 -3.60
C ARG A 142 6.12 -24.32 -2.21
N LYS A 143 7.34 -23.78 -1.98
CA LYS A 143 7.88 -24.28 -0.69
C LYS A 143 7.14 -23.60 0.48
N ASN A 144 7.00 -24.41 1.60
CA ASN A 144 6.36 -23.87 2.80
C ASN A 144 7.37 -23.09 3.65
N ASP A 145 7.89 -22.04 3.07
CA ASP A 145 8.79 -21.10 3.76
C ASP A 145 8.77 -19.75 3.03
N TRP A 146 9.53 -18.86 3.71
CA TRP A 146 9.61 -17.53 3.07
C TRP A 146 10.97 -17.37 2.38
N PRO A 147 10.97 -17.26 0.95
CA PRO A 147 12.20 -17.26 0.14
C PRO A 147 12.85 -15.88 0.09
N ALA A 148 14.18 -15.95 -0.17
CA ALA A 148 14.81 -14.68 -0.59
C ALA A 148 14.17 -14.14 -1.87
N LEU A 149 14.22 -12.80 -2.02
CA LEU A 149 13.56 -12.16 -3.17
C LEU A 149 14.11 -12.72 -4.49
N GLY A 150 15.48 -12.92 -4.59
CA GLY A 150 16.09 -13.41 -5.84
C GLY A 150 15.47 -14.74 -6.30
N GLU A 151 14.96 -15.51 -5.33
CA GLU A 151 14.40 -16.84 -5.68
C GLU A 151 13.00 -16.72 -6.26
N VAL A 152 12.43 -15.61 -5.96
CA VAL A 152 10.99 -15.64 -6.35
C VAL A 152 10.71 -14.45 -7.28
N ARG A 153 11.74 -13.79 -7.78
CA ARG A 153 11.43 -12.77 -8.80
C ARG A 153 10.77 -13.43 -10.02
N GLY A 154 9.63 -12.72 -10.47
CA GLY A 154 8.86 -13.24 -11.62
C GLY A 154 7.94 -14.41 -11.24
N LYS A 155 7.94 -14.67 -9.88
CA LYS A 155 7.09 -15.80 -9.45
C LYS A 155 6.14 -15.33 -8.33
N ALA A 156 5.01 -16.11 -8.28
CA ALA A 156 4.12 -15.87 -7.12
C ALA A 156 4.41 -16.87 -6.00
N ILE A 157 4.06 -16.37 -4.74
CA ILE A 157 4.17 -17.25 -3.57
C ILE A 157 2.75 -17.59 -3.09
N LEU A 158 2.52 -18.92 -2.95
CA LEU A 158 1.16 -19.35 -2.57
C LEU A 158 1.00 -19.32 -1.04
N LEU A 159 -0.07 -18.55 -0.60
CA LEU A 159 -0.51 -18.62 0.80
C LEU A 159 -1.85 -19.36 0.90
N ARG A 160 -1.80 -20.39 1.70
CA ARG A 160 -2.96 -21.30 1.69
C ARG A 160 -3.84 -21.00 2.92
N ARG A 161 -5.07 -20.69 2.53
CA ARG A 161 -6.08 -20.58 3.62
C ARG A 161 -7.26 -21.51 3.36
N PHE A 162 -6.95 -22.70 2.93
CA PHE A 162 -7.92 -23.79 2.74
C PHE A 162 -7.30 -25.10 3.24
N TRP A 163 -8.27 -25.93 3.49
CA TRP A 163 -7.83 -27.22 4.04
C TRP A 163 -7.08 -28.02 2.98
N ASP A 164 -5.89 -28.58 3.45
CA ASP A 164 -5.06 -29.44 2.58
C ASP A 164 -4.81 -30.78 3.29
N GLN A 165 -5.42 -31.90 2.82
CA GLN A 165 -5.28 -33.30 3.33
C GLN A 165 -3.80 -33.67 3.54
N GLY A 166 -2.75 -32.82 3.04
CA GLY A 166 -1.32 -33.15 3.15
C GLY A 166 -0.72 -32.61 4.46
N VAL A 167 -1.52 -32.19 5.46
CA VAL A 167 -0.91 -31.80 6.75
C VAL A 167 -0.36 -33.05 7.43
N ALA A 168 -0.53 -34.29 6.69
CA ALA A 168 0.10 -35.49 7.32
C ALA A 168 1.20 -36.04 6.41
N LYS A 169 1.70 -35.24 5.26
CA LYS A 169 2.83 -35.78 4.46
C LYS A 169 3.68 -34.62 3.93
N ALA A 170 4.45 -33.86 4.74
CA ALA A 170 5.62 -33.08 4.29
C ALA A 170 6.19 -33.62 2.98
N PRO A 171 6.56 -32.58 1.94
CA PRO A 171 6.43 -31.17 2.38
C PRO A 171 5.18 -30.51 1.77
N LEU A 172 4.46 -29.80 2.67
CA LEU A 172 3.29 -28.96 2.35
C LEU A 172 3.64 -27.95 1.26
N ASN A 173 2.75 -27.87 0.14
CA ASN A 173 2.87 -26.84 -0.92
C ASN A 173 2.29 -25.50 -0.43
N GLY A 174 3.22 -24.43 -0.53
CA GLY A 174 2.73 -23.09 -0.20
C GLY A 174 2.81 -22.84 1.32
N VAL A 175 2.85 -21.57 1.70
CA VAL A 175 2.86 -21.20 3.13
C VAL A 175 1.47 -21.42 3.73
N ASP A 176 1.43 -22.29 4.76
CA ASP A 176 0.12 -22.70 5.34
C ASP A 176 -0.36 -21.64 6.34
N LEU A 177 -1.55 -21.01 5.86
CA LEU A 177 -2.16 -20.01 6.76
C LEU A 177 -3.53 -20.50 7.26
N TYR A 178 -3.86 -21.84 7.05
CA TYR A 178 -5.18 -22.48 7.21
C TYR A 178 -5.59 -22.49 8.68
N PRO A 179 -4.65 -21.94 9.64
CA PRO A 179 -5.49 -21.42 10.75
C PRO A 179 -5.40 -19.90 10.84
N ILE A 180 -5.91 -19.22 9.84
CA ILE A 180 -5.68 -17.76 10.04
C ILE A 180 -6.57 -17.27 11.17
N TYR A 181 -7.50 -18.29 11.77
CA TYR A 181 -8.23 -17.78 12.97
C TYR A 181 -7.57 -18.29 14.24
N GLY A 182 -6.21 -18.25 14.36
CA GLY A 182 -5.29 -18.47 15.51
C GLY A 182 -4.18 -17.41 15.50
N GLN A 183 -3.75 -16.97 16.82
CA GLN A 183 -2.98 -15.78 17.28
C GLN A 183 -1.53 -15.86 16.77
N SER A 184 -1.21 -17.03 15.70
CA SER A 184 0.16 -17.13 15.17
C SER A 184 0.56 -18.61 15.08
N TRP A 185 1.35 -18.94 14.01
CA TRP A 185 1.89 -20.31 13.89
C TRP A 185 3.42 -20.24 13.78
N LYS A 186 4.06 -20.47 14.93
CA LYS A 186 5.52 -20.23 15.03
C LYS A 186 6.29 -21.51 14.71
N GLY A 187 5.74 -22.68 14.59
CA GLY A 187 6.54 -23.92 14.56
C GLY A 187 6.69 -24.44 13.12
N SER A 188 6.23 -23.51 12.04
CA SER A 188 6.37 -24.03 10.66
C SER A 188 7.39 -23.19 9.89
N PRO A 189 8.13 -23.80 8.91
CA PRO A 189 9.08 -23.07 8.04
C PRO A 189 8.46 -21.78 7.48
N GLY A 190 7.22 -21.67 7.26
CA GLY A 190 6.51 -20.43 6.85
C GLY A 190 5.79 -19.79 8.04
N ALA A 191 6.54 -19.32 9.06
CA ALA A 191 5.90 -18.76 10.28
C ALA A 191 5.27 -17.40 9.95
N TRP A 192 4.14 -17.20 10.59
CA TRP A 192 3.44 -15.91 10.38
C TRP A 192 2.66 -15.54 11.63
N SER A 193 2.28 -14.25 11.61
CA SER A 193 1.48 -13.79 12.76
C SER A 193 0.41 -12.80 12.28
N GLN A 194 -0.66 -13.00 12.94
CA GLN A 194 -1.77 -12.04 12.88
C GLN A 194 -2.43 -11.93 14.25
N ASN A 195 -2.54 -10.86 14.83
CA ASN A 195 -3.28 -10.85 16.12
C ASN A 195 -4.78 -10.68 15.87
N GLY A 196 -5.60 -11.90 16.31
CA GLY A 196 -7.05 -12.12 16.44
C GLY A 196 -7.74 -10.95 17.17
N ASP A 197 -7.91 -9.87 16.67
CA ASP A 197 -9.10 -9.18 17.25
C ASP A 197 -10.34 -9.48 16.40
N GLY A 198 -10.25 -10.55 15.56
CA GLY A 198 -11.18 -10.97 14.49
C GLY A 198 -12.30 -11.85 15.04
N LYS A 199 -13.07 -11.30 16.02
CA LYS A 199 -14.44 -11.87 16.01
C LYS A 199 -15.43 -10.85 16.55
N ALA A 200 -14.89 -9.57 16.86
CA ALA A 200 -15.98 -8.75 17.45
C ALA A 200 -16.79 -8.09 16.32
N THR A 201 -17.95 -8.66 16.16
CA THR A 201 -18.95 -8.17 15.20
C THR A 201 -19.70 -6.97 15.80
N ASP A 202 -19.29 -5.65 15.25
CA ASP A 202 -20.00 -4.41 15.61
C ASP A 202 -19.02 -3.38 16.19
N LEU A 203 -17.85 -3.40 15.68
CA LEU A 203 -16.87 -2.42 16.20
C LEU A 203 -17.01 -1.10 15.45
N LYS A 204 -16.84 -0.06 16.29
CA LYS A 204 -16.67 1.26 15.63
C LYS A 204 -15.31 1.38 14.97
N PRO A 205 -15.22 2.20 13.92
CA PRO A 205 -13.94 2.38 13.21
C PRO A 205 -12.77 2.63 14.17
N SER A 206 -12.96 3.34 15.23
CA SER A 206 -11.83 3.61 16.15
C SER A 206 -11.35 2.34 16.83
N ASP A 207 -12.28 1.50 17.17
CA ASP A 207 -11.86 0.22 17.78
C ASP A 207 -11.07 -0.64 16.78
N VAL A 208 -11.62 -0.59 15.57
CA VAL A 208 -10.88 -1.36 14.55
C VAL A 208 -9.47 -0.76 14.40
N TRP A 209 -9.36 0.52 14.40
CA TRP A 209 -8.02 1.13 14.22
C TRP A 209 -7.11 0.75 15.41
N ASP A 210 -7.64 0.70 16.62
CA ASP A 210 -6.79 0.30 17.76
C ASP A 210 -6.15 -1.07 17.53
N THR A 211 -6.97 -1.91 16.91
CA THR A 211 -6.40 -3.23 16.62
C THR A 211 -5.34 -3.14 15.52
N VAL A 212 -5.66 -2.41 14.54
CA VAL A 212 -4.71 -2.23 13.42
C VAL A 212 -3.41 -1.61 13.96
N TRP A 213 -3.56 -0.63 14.74
CA TRP A 213 -2.39 0.06 15.30
C TRP A 213 -1.50 -0.92 16.06
N LYS A 214 -2.09 -1.76 16.87
CA LYS A 214 -1.29 -2.74 17.64
C LYS A 214 -0.57 -3.73 16.71
N GLN A 215 -1.25 -4.08 15.65
CA GLN A 215 -0.63 -5.07 14.74
C GLN A 215 0.51 -4.45 13.95
N ILE A 216 0.24 -3.31 13.49
CA ILE A 216 1.29 -2.70 12.65
C ILE A 216 2.51 -2.38 13.52
N ASN A 217 2.33 -1.98 14.78
CA ASN A 217 3.49 -1.69 15.65
C ASN A 217 4.20 -2.97 16.12
N ARG A 218 3.47 -3.92 16.21
CA ARG A 218 4.15 -5.21 16.51
C ARG A 218 5.13 -5.59 15.39
N ALA A 219 4.58 -5.56 14.20
CA ALA A 219 5.49 -5.86 13.07
C ALA A 219 6.72 -4.93 13.10
N SER A 220 6.44 -3.73 13.35
CA SER A 220 7.55 -2.75 13.28
C SER A 220 8.55 -2.98 14.42
N GLU A 221 8.09 -3.48 15.51
CA GLU A 221 8.99 -3.61 16.68
C GLU A 221 9.62 -5.00 16.73
N SER A 222 9.21 -5.85 15.76
CA SER A 222 9.77 -7.20 15.80
C SER A 222 11.17 -7.23 15.17
N ASN A 223 11.91 -8.35 15.66
CA ASN A 223 13.24 -8.57 15.05
C ASN A 223 13.13 -8.80 13.54
N ILE A 224 13.87 -7.95 12.74
CA ILE A 224 13.74 -7.95 11.28
C ILE A 224 14.20 -9.32 10.71
N ASN A 225 14.94 -10.11 11.55
CA ASN A 225 15.44 -11.42 11.04
C ASN A 225 14.69 -12.57 11.69
N ASP A 226 13.45 -12.31 12.15
CA ASP A 226 12.72 -13.37 12.88
C ASP A 226 12.02 -14.31 11.89
N ASN A 227 12.20 -14.03 10.53
CA ASN A 227 11.66 -14.89 9.46
C ASN A 227 10.15 -15.10 9.63
N TRP A 228 9.44 -14.12 10.24
CA TRP A 228 7.97 -14.14 10.37
C TRP A 228 7.37 -13.12 9.40
N GLN A 229 6.33 -13.69 8.81
CA GLN A 229 5.55 -12.68 8.07
C GLN A 229 4.39 -12.18 8.92
N HIS A 230 4.26 -10.80 8.97
CA HIS A 230 3.18 -10.19 9.78
C HIS A 230 2.06 -9.66 8.88
N PHE A 231 0.88 -10.00 9.23
CA PHE A 231 -0.28 -9.53 8.45
C PHE A 231 -1.11 -8.59 9.31
N THR A 232 -1.46 -7.43 8.71
CA THR A 232 -2.35 -6.46 9.36
C THR A 232 -3.53 -6.19 8.43
N TRP A 233 -4.71 -6.52 8.95
CA TRP A 233 -5.92 -6.35 8.11
C TRP A 233 -6.68 -5.10 8.56
N LEU A 234 -6.93 -4.22 7.67
CA LEU A 234 -7.67 -2.98 7.98
C LEU A 234 -9.11 -3.11 7.51
N SER A 235 -9.37 -4.25 6.85
CA SER A 235 -10.72 -4.41 6.28
C SER A 235 -11.71 -4.83 7.35
N HIS A 236 -12.94 -4.17 7.23
CA HIS A 236 -13.97 -4.55 8.23
C HIS A 236 -15.36 -4.29 7.64
N THR A 237 -16.30 -5.07 8.14
CA THR A 237 -17.73 -4.84 7.86
C THR A 237 -18.55 -5.08 9.14
N GLY A 238 -19.70 -4.43 9.28
CA GLY A 238 -20.46 -4.71 10.53
C GLY A 238 -21.77 -3.90 10.54
N THR A 239 -22.51 -4.14 11.69
CA THR A 239 -23.71 -3.34 11.99
C THR A 239 -23.44 -2.41 13.19
N ILE A 240 -23.43 -1.13 12.95
CA ILE A 240 -23.26 -0.21 14.09
C ILE A 240 -24.63 0.11 14.68
N VAL A 241 -24.88 -0.27 16.02
CA VAL A 241 -26.17 0.03 16.69
C VAL A 241 -26.59 1.47 16.40
N GLY A 242 -27.83 1.64 15.59
CA GLY A 242 -28.44 2.98 15.41
C GLY A 242 -28.01 3.61 14.07
N LEU A 243 -27.04 3.06 13.23
CA LEU A 243 -26.70 3.47 11.85
C LEU A 243 -26.82 2.26 10.90
N SER A 244 -27.88 2.38 9.79
CA SER A 244 -27.95 1.51 8.58
C SER A 244 -26.64 0.76 8.35
N PRO A 245 -26.57 -0.50 7.81
CA PRO A 245 -25.42 -1.41 7.79
C PRO A 245 -24.15 -0.71 7.27
N ALA A 246 -22.98 -0.78 8.18
CA ALA A 246 -21.65 -0.23 7.85
C ALA A 246 -20.93 -1.13 6.82
N THR A 247 -20.95 -0.57 5.54
CA THR A 247 -20.33 -1.30 4.40
C THR A 247 -18.79 -1.23 4.50
N PRO A 248 -18.14 -2.07 3.76
CA PRO A 248 -16.68 -1.97 3.71
C PRO A 248 -16.21 -0.55 3.35
N TRP A 249 -16.89 0.09 2.46
CA TRP A 249 -16.47 1.46 2.10
C TRP A 249 -16.57 2.39 3.30
N PHE A 250 -17.63 2.30 4.07
CA PHE A 250 -17.79 3.14 5.28
C PHE A 250 -16.57 3.05 6.19
N TYR A 251 -16.05 1.89 6.43
CA TYR A 251 -14.87 1.76 7.32
C TYR A 251 -13.60 2.24 6.61
N ALA A 252 -13.53 1.88 5.33
CA ALA A 252 -12.26 2.17 4.62
C ALA A 252 -11.99 3.68 4.58
N GLN A 253 -13.04 4.48 4.55
CA GLN A 253 -12.80 5.94 4.46
C GLN A 253 -12.08 6.45 5.71
N ASP A 254 -12.44 5.88 6.76
CA ASP A 254 -11.81 6.33 8.02
C ASP A 254 -10.48 5.60 8.26
N LEU A 255 -10.50 4.34 8.15
CA LEU A 255 -9.28 3.56 8.49
C LEU A 255 -8.13 3.88 7.53
N ASN A 256 -8.48 4.00 6.24
CA ASN A 256 -7.37 4.31 5.29
C ASN A 256 -6.76 5.69 5.61
N SER A 257 -7.57 6.64 6.03
CA SER A 257 -7.02 7.96 6.41
C SER A 257 -6.11 7.86 7.63
N HIS A 258 -6.50 7.10 8.58
CA HIS A 258 -5.64 6.92 9.76
C HIS A 258 -4.31 6.24 9.39
N LEU A 259 -4.46 5.24 8.57
CA LEU A 259 -3.20 4.56 8.16
C LEU A 259 -2.25 5.56 7.49
N LEU A 260 -2.78 6.36 6.62
CA LEU A 260 -1.88 7.31 5.92
C LEU A 260 -1.29 8.31 6.92
N GLU A 261 -2.15 8.74 7.82
CA GLU A 261 -1.58 9.65 8.85
C GLU A 261 -0.48 8.94 9.65
N TYR A 262 -0.77 7.73 9.97
CA TYR A 262 0.23 6.97 10.74
C TYR A 262 1.53 6.81 9.95
N LEU A 263 1.48 6.45 8.71
CA LEU A 263 2.70 6.17 7.93
C LEU A 263 3.41 7.49 7.58
N ASN A 264 2.63 8.60 7.64
CA ASN A 264 3.26 9.88 7.28
C ASN A 264 3.92 10.53 8.50
N ASP A 265 3.77 9.95 9.60
CA ASP A 265 4.43 10.52 10.78
C ASP A 265 5.94 10.24 10.77
N ASP A 266 6.83 11.32 10.96
CA ASP A 266 8.32 11.28 10.85
C ASP A 266 8.90 10.18 11.73
N GLY A 267 8.20 9.77 12.69
CA GLY A 267 8.72 8.71 13.58
C GLY A 267 8.61 7.31 12.96
N HIS A 268 8.02 7.29 11.80
CA HIS A 268 7.76 5.91 11.31
C HIS A 268 8.48 5.68 9.98
N HIS A 269 9.44 6.59 9.59
CA HIS A 269 10.35 6.35 8.44
C HIS A 269 11.67 5.77 8.91
N GLU A 270 11.55 4.53 9.41
CA GLU A 270 12.70 3.87 10.06
C GLU A 270 13.53 3.10 9.02
N ASP A 271 14.83 2.98 9.25
CA ASP A 271 15.80 2.20 8.44
C ASP A 271 15.23 0.82 8.06
N PRO A 272 14.81 0.66 6.78
CA PRO A 272 14.18 -0.58 6.28
C PRO A 272 15.10 -1.79 6.48
N ALA A 273 16.40 -1.54 6.85
CA ALA A 273 17.26 -2.68 7.22
C ALA A 273 16.93 -3.20 8.62
N ASN A 274 16.20 -2.39 9.34
CA ASN A 274 16.00 -2.83 10.74
C ASN A 274 14.50 -2.82 11.10
N HIS A 275 13.72 -2.22 10.17
CA HIS A 275 12.29 -2.16 10.54
C HIS A 275 11.44 -2.57 9.32
N ARG A 276 10.29 -3.18 9.69
CA ARG A 276 9.28 -3.50 8.65
C ARG A 276 7.88 -3.37 9.24
N TYR A 277 6.88 -3.35 8.24
CA TYR A 277 5.49 -3.24 8.75
C TYR A 277 4.69 -4.46 8.29
N GLY A 278 5.40 -5.39 7.67
CA GLY A 278 4.69 -6.61 7.24
C GLY A 278 3.72 -6.34 6.08
N CYS A 279 2.69 -7.22 5.99
CA CYS A 279 1.66 -7.06 4.94
C CYS A 279 0.51 -6.23 5.50
N ILE A 280 0.31 -5.09 4.88
CA ILE A 280 -0.85 -4.26 5.29
C ILE A 280 -1.97 -4.43 4.27
N VAL A 281 -3.09 -4.97 4.71
CA VAL A 281 -4.17 -5.40 3.79
C VAL A 281 -5.36 -4.45 3.99
N THR A 282 -5.84 -3.80 2.86
CA THR A 282 -6.87 -2.76 3.04
C THR A 282 -8.04 -3.03 2.09
N ASP A 283 -9.22 -2.47 2.44
CA ASP A 283 -10.32 -2.25 1.45
C ASP A 283 -10.14 -0.91 0.73
N PHE A 284 -10.53 -0.93 -0.56
CA PHE A 284 -10.54 0.28 -1.39
C PHE A 284 -9.17 0.96 -1.39
N PHE A 285 -8.25 0.09 -1.81
CA PHE A 285 -6.84 0.53 -1.94
C PHE A 285 -6.73 1.64 -2.99
N HIS A 286 -5.97 2.64 -2.61
CA HIS A 286 -5.69 3.68 -3.62
C HIS A 286 -4.18 3.92 -3.74
N TRP A 287 -3.83 4.52 -4.82
CA TRP A 287 -2.39 4.60 -5.20
C TRP A 287 -1.58 5.32 -4.13
N ALA A 288 -2.09 6.38 -3.47
CA ALA A 288 -1.29 7.07 -2.43
C ALA A 288 -0.88 6.10 -1.29
N MET A 289 -1.76 5.23 -1.03
CA MET A 289 -1.41 4.22 0.00
C MET A 289 -0.27 3.34 -0.49
N GLY A 290 -0.43 2.90 -1.78
CA GLY A 290 0.68 2.10 -2.36
C GLY A 290 2.03 2.81 -2.24
N ALA A 291 1.99 3.99 -2.55
CA ALA A 291 3.28 4.73 -2.52
C ALA A 291 3.84 4.81 -1.10
N GLU A 292 2.99 5.10 -0.14
CA GLU A 292 3.49 5.21 1.24
C GLU A 292 3.99 3.85 1.77
N MET A 293 3.26 2.87 1.48
CA MET A 293 3.69 1.55 2.00
C MET A 293 4.95 1.07 1.29
N VAL A 294 5.00 1.27 -0.02
CA VAL A 294 6.20 0.82 -0.79
C VAL A 294 7.42 1.61 -0.30
N SER A 295 7.24 2.81 0.02
CA SER A 295 8.41 3.63 0.42
C SER A 295 9.02 3.12 1.73
N ARG A 296 8.33 2.24 2.44
CA ARG A 296 8.88 1.76 3.73
C ARG A 296 9.93 0.68 3.51
N ASN A 297 10.06 0.37 2.34
CA ASN A 297 11.07 -0.68 2.08
C ASN A 297 12.42 -0.07 1.71
N TRP A 298 12.56 1.21 1.87
CA TRP A 298 13.83 1.86 1.48
C TRP A 298 14.27 2.81 2.61
N ALA A 299 15.67 2.94 2.67
CA ALA A 299 16.20 3.90 3.68
C ALA A 299 15.85 5.33 3.27
N SER A 300 15.05 6.03 4.19
CA SER A 300 14.73 7.45 3.93
C SER A 300 16.00 8.31 3.97
N GLN A 301 16.52 8.77 2.81
CA GLN A 301 17.44 9.92 3.01
C GLN A 301 16.66 11.23 2.96
N VAL A 302 15.90 11.49 4.05
CA VAL A 302 15.31 12.85 3.98
C VAL A 302 16.43 13.86 3.68
N HIS A 303 16.65 14.11 2.41
CA HIS A 303 17.60 15.22 2.15
C HIS A 303 17.39 16.36 3.15
N ASN A 304 18.29 16.46 4.15
CA ASN A 304 18.38 17.66 5.00
C ASN A 304 19.25 18.74 4.31
N PRO A 305 18.68 19.53 3.42
CA PRO A 305 19.63 20.46 2.80
C PRO A 305 20.42 21.26 3.85
N ASN A 306 21.54 20.78 4.34
CA ASN A 306 22.49 21.54 5.19
C ASN A 306 22.33 23.05 5.02
N THR A 307 21.30 23.54 4.22
CA THR A 307 21.23 25.00 4.02
C THR A 307 19.79 25.38 3.61
N TRP A 308 19.15 26.24 4.43
CA TRP A 308 17.89 26.90 4.06
C TRP A 308 18.01 27.58 2.69
N HIS A 309 17.32 26.98 1.71
CA HIS A 309 17.32 27.74 0.43
C HIS A 309 16.00 28.49 0.27
N VAL A 310 16.07 29.80 0.43
CA VAL A 310 14.91 30.68 0.21
C VAL A 310 14.85 31.10 -1.26
N MET A 311 13.73 30.59 -1.92
CA MET A 311 13.55 31.16 -3.29
C MET A 311 13.47 32.68 -3.23
N ALA A 312 14.51 33.45 -3.82
CA ALA A 312 14.44 34.92 -3.97
C ALA A 312 13.33 35.32 -4.95
N LYS A 313 12.43 36.30 -4.60
CA LYS A 313 11.42 37.05 -5.39
C LYS A 313 11.74 37.03 -6.88
N ASN A 314 12.99 36.52 -7.37
CA ASN A 314 13.37 36.61 -8.80
C ASN A 314 14.17 35.38 -9.22
N ASP A 315 14.18 34.32 -8.30
CA ASP A 315 14.86 33.06 -8.67
C ASP A 315 13.79 31.94 -8.74
N PRO A 316 13.15 31.74 -9.81
CA PRO A 316 11.89 31.00 -9.97
C PRO A 316 12.10 29.48 -9.78
N PHE A 317 13.41 29.11 -9.21
CA PHE A 317 13.40 27.64 -9.08
C PHE A 317 14.49 27.21 -8.11
N LEU A 318 14.17 26.23 -7.23
CA LEU A 318 15.12 25.52 -6.34
C LEU A 318 15.59 24.21 -6.97
N THR A 319 16.99 24.18 -6.97
CA THR A 319 17.52 22.91 -7.55
C THR A 319 18.25 22.12 -6.46
N MET A 320 18.03 20.89 -6.57
CA MET A 320 18.83 20.01 -5.69
C MET A 320 19.31 18.77 -6.46
N ASP A 321 20.51 18.31 -5.86
CA ASP A 321 20.97 17.03 -6.44
C ASP A 321 20.36 15.84 -5.69
N SER A 322 19.65 15.02 -6.47
CA SER A 322 19.20 13.79 -5.80
C SER A 322 20.37 12.90 -5.39
N PRO A 323 20.21 12.06 -4.37
CA PRO A 323 21.27 11.12 -3.96
C PRO A 323 21.82 10.32 -5.15
N ARG A 324 21.20 10.41 -6.25
CA ARG A 324 21.66 9.69 -7.45
C ARG A 324 22.39 10.63 -8.40
N GLY A 325 22.39 11.92 -8.06
CA GLY A 325 23.15 12.84 -8.93
C GLY A 325 22.23 13.55 -9.92
N ASP A 326 20.78 13.07 -9.94
CA ASP A 326 19.85 13.84 -10.80
C ASP A 326 19.65 15.26 -10.27
N LYS A 327 19.44 16.09 -11.39
CA LYS A 327 19.11 17.48 -10.98
C LYS A 327 17.59 17.68 -10.85
N VAL A 328 17.20 17.82 -9.54
CA VAL A 328 15.75 18.05 -9.32
C VAL A 328 15.52 19.57 -9.14
N GLN A 329 14.52 20.00 -9.99
CA GLN A 329 14.26 21.45 -9.93
C GLN A 329 12.79 21.67 -9.52
N PHE A 330 12.66 22.60 -8.49
CA PHE A 330 11.32 23.04 -8.08
C PHE A 330 11.10 24.50 -8.54
N SER A 331 9.94 24.61 -9.28
CA SER A 331 9.71 25.98 -9.75
C SER A 331 8.25 26.38 -9.53
N LEU A 332 8.06 27.65 -9.34
CA LEU A 332 6.67 28.16 -9.19
C LEU A 332 6.31 29.02 -10.40
N THR A 333 5.12 28.75 -10.93
CA THR A 333 4.68 29.63 -12.04
C THR A 333 4.16 30.94 -11.46
N LYS A 334 3.85 31.91 -12.39
CA LYS A 334 3.29 33.22 -11.99
C LYS A 334 1.96 33.05 -11.24
N ARG A 335 1.39 31.99 -11.43
CA ARG A 335 0.11 31.75 -10.72
C ARG A 335 0.31 30.77 -9.56
N ALA A 336 1.61 30.63 -9.12
CA ALA A 336 1.95 29.84 -7.92
C ALA A 336 1.61 28.36 -8.11
N VAL A 337 1.77 28.01 -9.37
CA VAL A 337 1.74 26.53 -9.60
C VAL A 337 3.14 25.96 -9.38
N LEU A 338 3.15 24.85 -8.44
CA LEU A 338 4.45 24.20 -8.20
C LEU A 338 4.75 23.13 -9.25
N LYS A 339 5.93 23.35 -9.86
CA LYS A 339 6.40 22.32 -10.83
C LYS A 339 7.65 21.61 -10.30
N VAL A 340 7.57 20.26 -10.54
CA VAL A 340 8.80 19.51 -10.22
C VAL A 340 9.37 18.91 -11.52
N SER A 341 10.70 19.27 -11.74
CA SER A 341 11.37 18.70 -12.93
C SER A 341 12.63 17.92 -12.53
N VAL A 342 12.77 16.83 -13.19
CA VAL A 342 14.01 16.05 -13.01
C VAL A 342 14.78 16.04 -14.33
N ASN A 343 16.11 16.57 -14.22
CA ASN A 343 17.00 16.64 -15.40
C ASN A 343 16.31 17.37 -16.55
N GLY A 344 15.48 18.39 -16.12
CA GLY A 344 14.93 19.31 -17.15
C GLY A 344 13.55 18.85 -17.63
N GLN A 345 13.10 17.61 -17.20
CA GLN A 345 11.77 17.12 -17.64
C GLN A 345 10.77 17.29 -16.49
N GLU A 346 9.68 17.97 -16.88
CA GLU A 346 8.63 18.14 -15.85
C GLU A 346 7.94 16.79 -15.55
N ILE A 347 7.95 16.56 -14.26
CA ILE A 347 7.40 15.20 -13.96
C ILE A 347 6.11 15.37 -13.16
N TRP A 348 5.87 16.70 -12.80
CA TRP A 348 4.64 16.91 -12.02
C TRP A 348 4.38 18.42 -11.89
N ARG A 349 3.11 18.66 -11.73
CA ARG A 349 2.72 20.05 -11.38
C ARG A 349 1.49 20.03 -10.48
N SER A 350 1.39 20.99 -9.59
CA SER A 350 0.24 21.05 -8.65
C SER A 350 -1.03 21.48 -9.39
N GLY A 351 -2.19 20.71 -9.15
CA GLY A 351 -3.51 20.93 -9.80
C GLY A 351 -4.14 22.25 -9.34
N TYR A 352 -3.58 22.96 -8.41
CA TYR A 352 -4.28 24.16 -7.91
C TYR A 352 -3.53 25.42 -8.38
N ASP A 353 -4.34 26.14 -9.20
CA ASP A 353 -3.93 27.50 -9.59
C ASP A 353 -4.29 28.51 -8.48
N TRP A 354 -3.26 28.93 -7.72
CA TRP A 354 -3.48 29.70 -6.46
C TRP A 354 -3.75 31.17 -6.80
N SER A 355 -4.21 31.54 -8.20
CA SER A 355 -4.73 32.77 -8.85
C SER A 355 -4.18 34.03 -8.19
N GLU A 356 -3.22 33.99 -7.04
CA GLU A 356 -2.55 35.20 -6.55
C GLU A 356 -1.12 35.28 -7.08
N GLU A 357 -0.76 36.42 -7.81
CA GLU A 357 0.61 36.59 -8.36
C GLU A 357 1.68 36.15 -7.33
N SER A 358 2.54 35.12 -7.69
CA SER A 358 3.63 34.47 -6.92
C SER A 358 4.61 35.51 -6.36
N ASP A 359 4.35 36.77 -6.59
CA ASP A 359 5.42 37.74 -6.28
C ASP A 359 5.65 37.82 -4.76
N ASN A 360 4.76 37.04 -3.88
CA ASN A 360 5.01 37.10 -2.42
C ASN A 360 5.16 35.70 -1.83
N HIS A 361 5.33 34.66 -2.76
CA HIS A 361 5.42 33.27 -2.25
C HIS A 361 6.88 32.79 -2.33
N MET A 362 7.26 32.12 -1.17
CA MET A 362 8.62 31.55 -1.11
C MET A 362 8.58 30.05 -0.81
N LEU A 363 9.56 29.29 -1.57
CA LEU A 363 9.71 27.85 -1.26
C LEU A 363 10.96 27.68 -0.39
N ALA A 364 10.75 26.97 0.70
CA ALA A 364 11.96 26.73 1.53
C ALA A 364 11.90 25.32 2.13
N PHE A 365 13.26 24.80 2.21
CA PHE A 365 13.33 23.53 2.97
C PHE A 365 13.44 23.83 4.46
N GLU A 366 12.63 23.10 5.27
CA GLU A 366 12.81 23.17 6.73
C GLU A 366 13.87 22.19 7.23
N ALA A 367 14.38 22.45 8.48
CA ALA A 367 15.46 21.66 9.10
C ALA A 367 15.15 20.16 9.08
N ASP A 368 13.91 19.91 8.92
CA ASP A 368 13.56 18.47 8.91
C ASP A 368 13.49 17.91 7.49
N GLY A 369 13.91 18.86 6.44
CA GLY A 369 14.09 18.30 5.06
C GLY A 369 12.79 18.47 4.25
N ASN A 370 11.79 19.13 4.89
CA ASN A 370 10.53 19.33 4.19
C ASN A 370 10.56 20.64 3.38
N LEU A 371 9.86 20.48 2.09
CA LEU A 371 9.73 21.69 1.25
C LEU A 371 8.41 22.41 1.59
N CYS A 372 8.50 23.69 1.97
CA CYS A 372 7.32 24.45 2.41
C CYS A 372 7.15 25.67 1.50
N LEU A 373 5.82 25.92 1.23
CA LEU A 373 5.51 27.16 0.49
C LEU A 373 5.13 28.27 1.48
N TRP A 374 5.86 29.45 1.41
CA TRP A 374 5.64 30.55 2.37
C TRP A 374 5.08 31.76 1.61
N ARG A 375 4.03 32.47 2.33
CA ARG A 375 3.54 33.75 1.80
C ARG A 375 4.24 34.92 2.50
N ASN A 376 5.60 35.31 2.14
CA ASN A 376 6.42 36.39 2.72
C ASN A 376 7.61 35.78 3.46
N ASP A 377 8.68 36.81 3.74
CA ASP A 377 9.95 36.38 4.35
C ASP A 377 9.70 35.67 5.70
N PRO A 378 10.07 34.41 5.81
CA PRO A 378 9.91 33.63 7.04
C PRO A 378 10.69 34.23 8.21
N HIS A 379 11.55 35.30 7.98
CA HIS A 379 12.39 35.88 9.06
C HIS A 379 12.11 37.38 9.16
N GLY A 380 11.00 38.01 8.56
CA GLY A 380 10.64 39.44 8.67
C GLY A 380 9.97 39.72 10.01
N PRO A 381 10.21 40.99 10.61
CA PRO A 381 9.66 41.31 11.93
C PRO A 381 8.19 40.87 12.05
N ALA A 382 7.91 39.89 12.98
CA ALA A 382 6.58 39.38 13.40
C ALA A 382 5.55 40.52 13.46
N ASP A 383 4.84 40.94 12.45
CA ASP A 383 3.72 41.89 12.67
C ASP A 383 2.96 41.54 13.96
N LYS A 384 3.04 42.42 14.98
CA LYS A 384 2.34 42.65 16.27
C LYS A 384 1.14 41.70 16.44
N GLY A 385 1.22 40.49 15.80
CA GLY A 385 0.31 39.34 16.03
C GLY A 385 1.04 38.01 15.81
N GLY A 386 2.44 37.93 16.04
CA GLY A 386 3.14 36.65 16.27
C GLY A 386 2.45 35.46 15.60
N ARG A 387 1.90 35.50 14.40
CA ARG A 387 1.42 34.19 13.85
C ARG A 387 1.91 34.05 12.42
N SER A 388 3.10 33.41 12.12
CA SER A 388 3.27 32.54 10.95
C SER A 388 1.92 32.20 10.29
N LEU A 389 1.30 32.88 9.49
CA LEU A 389 0.11 32.24 8.88
C LEU A 389 0.40 30.77 8.54
N HIS A 390 0.32 29.86 9.53
CA HIS A 390 0.02 28.42 9.35
C HIS A 390 -1.46 28.25 9.01
N TRP A 391 -1.87 28.14 7.87
CA TRP A 391 -3.32 27.99 7.61
C TRP A 391 -3.98 27.05 8.63
N ASN A 392 -5.02 27.52 9.62
CA ASN A 392 -6.10 27.38 10.60
C ASN A 392 -7.35 26.72 9.96
N THR A 393 -7.79 25.48 10.39
CA THR A 393 -8.72 24.35 10.20
C THR A 393 -10.14 24.80 10.55
N GLU A 394 -10.50 26.11 10.53
CA GLU A 394 -11.96 26.33 10.61
C GLU A 394 -12.47 26.92 9.29
N THR A 395 -11.51 27.15 8.16
CA THR A 395 -11.92 27.88 6.94
C THR A 395 -11.39 27.15 5.70
N ARG A 396 -10.90 25.72 5.74
CA ARG A 396 -10.48 25.08 4.47
C ARG A 396 -9.49 25.97 3.71
N LYS A 397 -8.55 26.61 4.32
CA LYS A 397 -7.38 27.24 3.62
C LYS A 397 -6.12 27.07 4.49
N GLY A 398 -5.11 26.06 3.96
CA GLY A 398 -3.65 25.80 3.90
C GLY A 398 -3.13 25.17 5.19
N TRP A 399 -3.04 23.78 5.18
CA TRP A 399 -2.30 23.14 6.30
C TRP A 399 -1.39 22.05 5.75
N ASP A 400 0.06 22.28 5.66
CA ASP A 400 1.25 21.44 5.91
C ASP A 400 1.60 20.61 4.66
N THR A 401 1.61 21.26 3.51
CA THR A 401 2.15 20.45 2.39
C THR A 401 3.63 20.12 2.64
N ARG A 402 3.79 18.92 3.16
CA ARG A 402 5.18 18.42 3.31
C ARG A 402 5.64 17.71 2.03
N LEU A 403 6.54 18.46 1.32
CA LEU A 403 7.20 17.67 0.24
C LEU A 403 8.37 16.84 0.80
N ARG A 404 7.97 15.54 0.94
CA ARG A 404 9.07 14.65 1.39
C ARG A 404 9.76 13.99 0.19
N PHE A 405 11.16 14.21 0.34
CA PHE A 405 11.95 13.50 -0.70
C PHE A 405 12.53 12.21 -0.12
N LEU A 406 11.87 11.17 -0.48
CA LEU A 406 12.48 9.91 0.00
C LEU A 406 13.43 9.35 -1.06
N ALA A 407 14.81 9.71 -0.92
CA ALA A 407 15.81 9.21 -1.90
C ALA A 407 16.24 7.79 -1.55
N GLY A 408 15.50 6.75 -2.28
CA GLY A 408 16.12 5.40 -2.27
C GLY A 408 16.45 4.93 -3.68
N PRO A 409 17.48 4.05 -3.86
CA PRO A 409 17.89 3.66 -5.22
C PRO A 409 16.72 3.06 -6.01
N PRO A 410 16.04 3.98 -6.88
CA PRO A 410 15.77 4.83 -8.04
C PRO A 410 14.44 5.61 -7.90
N TYR A 411 13.97 6.29 -6.70
CA TYR A 411 12.66 6.97 -6.79
C TYR A 411 12.71 8.28 -5.98
N ILE A 412 12.04 9.24 -6.63
CA ILE A 412 11.73 10.46 -5.86
C ILE A 412 10.24 10.43 -5.50
N LEU A 413 10.08 10.19 -4.11
CA LEU A 413 8.66 10.30 -3.69
C LEU A 413 8.38 11.73 -3.19
N VAL A 414 7.44 12.34 -3.98
CA VAL A 414 7.01 13.67 -3.46
C VAL A 414 5.64 13.52 -2.78
N ASP A 415 5.67 13.41 -1.46
CA ASP A 415 4.44 13.23 -0.65
C ASP A 415 3.82 14.59 -0.32
N PHE A 416 2.51 14.81 -0.86
CA PHE A 416 1.84 16.10 -0.61
C PHE A 416 0.72 15.91 0.43
N THR A 417 0.89 16.08 1.62
CA THR A 417 -0.23 15.93 2.57
C THR A 417 -1.38 16.86 2.20
N ILE A 418 -2.21 16.66 1.07
CA ILE A 418 -3.56 17.26 1.05
C ILE A 418 -4.58 16.18 0.67
N SER A 419 -5.21 15.62 1.60
CA SER A 419 -6.53 14.97 1.45
C SER A 419 -6.74 14.44 0.04
N HIS A 420 -5.62 14.52 -0.92
CA HIS A 420 -5.62 13.86 -2.24
C HIS A 420 -4.19 13.47 -2.66
N GLY A 421 -3.27 13.05 -1.74
CA GLY A 421 -1.86 12.58 -1.73
C GLY A 421 -1.37 12.17 -3.13
N ASP A 422 -0.95 13.20 -4.00
CA ASP A 422 -0.21 12.74 -5.21
C ASP A 422 1.22 12.34 -4.84
N VAL A 423 1.50 11.00 -4.65
CA VAL A 423 2.87 10.43 -4.53
C VAL A 423 3.43 10.08 -5.91
N LEU A 424 4.57 10.94 -6.28
CA LEU A 424 5.11 10.73 -7.63
C LEU A 424 6.30 9.76 -7.58
N TRP A 425 6.07 8.62 -8.31
CA TRP A 425 7.13 7.62 -8.59
C TRP A 425 7.79 7.89 -9.95
N TRP A 426 9.17 8.17 -9.85
CA TRP A 426 9.88 8.35 -11.14
C TRP A 426 10.88 7.20 -11.34
N PRO A 427 10.35 6.15 -12.13
CA PRO A 427 11.20 4.98 -12.36
C PRO A 427 12.37 5.30 -13.31
N ASN A 428 13.68 4.88 -13.03
CA ASN A 428 14.77 4.89 -14.02
C ASN A 428 14.40 4.13 -15.29
N LYS A 429 14.36 4.84 -16.54
CA LYS A 429 14.52 3.99 -17.76
C LYS A 429 15.58 2.90 -17.53
#